data_AF-Q98QT7-F1
#
_entry.id   AF-Q98QT7-F1
#
_cell.length_a   1.000
_cell.length_b   1.000
_cell.length_c   1.000
_cell.angle_alpha   90.00
_cell.angle_beta   90.00
_cell.angle_gamma   90.00
#
_symmetry.space_group_name_H-M   'P 1'
#
loop_
_entity.id
_entity.type
_entity.pdbx_description
1 polymer ?
#
loop_
_entity_poly.entity_id
_entity_poly.type
_entity_poly.pdbx_seq_one_letter_code
_entity_poly.pdbx_strand_id
1 'polypeptide(L)'
;MKSVLDIYIDFEAIRSTFKFRNKRFKSKRAIPFAYTIGYFDNHNVFNHKTTIVDFRQNKTYEKIASDLKEKLKDDIFSIMQSLDFEKINFLAFAPNLEKTLLSEFFGPNISVSSIFHSEEVSLLALTKHEFKKSYFSFLKTLVAKEYSEMEIKKYGLDQDGALASFCGFLLLINNWKITNLLTFEEQQKLLNELAEYSEDDVLRLQFLSLHPEIVNNRFNQIVKLRSFKRSVTLHSLELFNLAQNLKKYNFDDNMTIGELKKSIESDIKEKKEIEKIIQERINKVV
;
A
#
# COMPACT_ATOMS: atom_id res chain seq x y z
N MET A 1 -19.07 17.29 29.68
CA MET A 1 -18.65 17.05 28.29
C MET A 1 -18.82 15.56 28.02
N LYS A 2 -19.55 15.16 26.98
CA LYS A 2 -19.63 13.75 26.58
C LYS A 2 -18.33 13.41 25.85
N SER A 3 -17.55 12.47 26.38
CA SER A 3 -16.28 12.04 25.77
C SER A 3 -16.56 11.36 24.43
N VAL A 4 -15.83 11.77 23.40
CA VAL A 4 -15.79 11.06 22.11
C VAL A 4 -15.02 9.75 22.35
N LEU A 5 -15.55 8.64 21.84
CA LEU A 5 -14.88 7.33 21.87
C LEU A 5 -14.01 7.20 20.62
N ASP A 6 -12.73 6.91 20.83
CA ASP A 6 -11.83 6.54 19.75
C ASP A 6 -11.96 5.04 19.44
N ILE A 7 -12.23 4.73 18.17
CA ILE A 7 -12.28 3.35 17.66
C ILE A 7 -11.21 3.22 16.57
N TYR A 8 -10.20 2.41 16.82
CA TYR A 8 -9.19 2.03 15.84
C TYR A 8 -9.85 1.14 14.79
N ILE A 9 -9.62 1.39 13.50
CA ILE A 9 -10.24 0.61 12.44
C ILE A 9 -9.31 0.43 11.24
N ASP A 10 -9.35 -0.76 10.66
CA ASP A 10 -8.72 -1.08 9.39
C ASP A 10 -9.65 -1.96 8.55
N PHE A 11 -9.72 -1.70 7.24
CA PHE A 11 -10.54 -2.48 6.30
C PHE A 11 -9.69 -3.26 5.31
N GLU A 12 -10.08 -4.51 5.09
CA GLU A 12 -9.58 -5.29 3.97
C GLU A 12 -10.52 -5.20 2.78
N ALA A 13 -9.95 -4.96 1.59
CA ALA A 13 -10.72 -4.84 0.37
C ALA A 13 -10.04 -5.46 -0.85
N ILE A 14 -10.84 -6.10 -1.71
CA ILE A 14 -10.37 -6.64 -2.98
C ILE A 14 -10.13 -5.47 -3.94
N ARG A 15 -8.85 -5.24 -4.26
CA ARG A 15 -8.40 -4.16 -5.15
C ARG A 15 -8.63 -4.48 -6.62
N SER A 16 -8.63 -3.44 -7.45
CA SER A 16 -8.93 -3.52 -8.89
C SER A 16 -7.96 -4.37 -9.70
N THR A 17 -6.73 -4.57 -9.23
CA THR A 17 -5.72 -5.42 -9.88
C THR A 17 -6.17 -6.87 -10.03
N PHE A 18 -7.03 -7.35 -9.13
CA PHE A 18 -7.58 -8.71 -9.15
C PHE A 18 -9.04 -8.75 -9.65
N LYS A 19 -9.60 -7.61 -10.07
CA LYS A 19 -10.97 -7.58 -10.60
C LYS A 19 -10.99 -8.17 -11.99
N PHE A 20 -11.61 -9.33 -12.12
CA PHE A 20 -12.11 -9.81 -13.41
C PHE A 20 -12.96 -8.72 -14.08
N ARG A 21 -13.07 -8.79 -15.41
CA ARG A 21 -14.08 -8.10 -16.25
C ARG A 21 -15.53 -8.51 -15.90
N ASN A 22 -15.80 -8.92 -14.66
CA ASN A 22 -17.10 -9.33 -14.18
C ASN A 22 -18.01 -8.10 -14.11
N LYS A 23 -19.07 -8.09 -14.94
CA LYS A 23 -20.05 -7.00 -15.03
C LYS A 23 -20.65 -6.62 -13.67
N ARG A 24 -20.69 -7.55 -12.70
CA ARG A 24 -21.24 -7.34 -11.34
C ARG A 24 -20.44 -6.36 -10.47
N PHE A 25 -19.18 -6.04 -10.82
CA PHE A 25 -18.29 -5.21 -9.99
C PHE A 25 -17.56 -4.12 -10.78
N LYS A 26 -17.97 -3.88 -12.03
CA LYS A 26 -17.27 -3.02 -13.00
C LYS A 26 -17.09 -1.55 -12.55
N SER A 27 -17.87 -1.06 -11.60
CA SER A 27 -17.88 0.36 -11.19
C SER A 27 -17.14 0.66 -9.89
N LYS A 28 -16.84 -0.33 -9.04
CA LYS A 28 -16.29 -0.08 -7.70
C LYS A 28 -14.78 -0.20 -7.70
N ARG A 29 -14.07 0.73 -7.02
CA ARG A 29 -12.60 0.75 -6.91
C ARG A 29 -12.06 -0.28 -5.91
N ALA A 30 -12.78 -0.56 -4.84
CA ALA A 30 -12.47 -1.58 -3.83
C ALA A 30 -13.75 -2.34 -3.42
N ILE A 31 -13.66 -3.62 -3.10
CA ILE A 31 -14.79 -4.41 -2.54
C ILE A 31 -14.40 -4.77 -1.10
N PRO A 32 -14.97 -4.13 -0.07
CA PRO A 32 -14.62 -4.45 1.31
C PRO A 32 -15.07 -5.87 1.63
N PHE A 33 -14.30 -6.61 2.41
CA PHE A 33 -14.68 -7.96 2.82
C PHE A 33 -14.29 -8.32 4.25
N ALA A 34 -13.45 -7.53 4.90
CA ALA A 34 -13.22 -7.64 6.33
C ALA A 34 -12.99 -6.26 6.92
N TYR A 35 -13.17 -6.16 8.22
CA TYR A 35 -12.62 -5.07 9.02
C TYR A 35 -12.13 -5.63 10.35
N THR A 36 -11.22 -4.89 10.98
CA THR A 36 -10.90 -5.05 12.39
C THR A 36 -11.18 -3.74 13.08
N ILE A 37 -11.83 -3.80 14.24
CA ILE A 37 -11.93 -2.66 15.15
C ILE A 37 -11.11 -2.91 16.41
N GLY A 38 -10.59 -1.84 17.01
CA GLY A 38 -9.94 -1.83 18.31
C GLY A 38 -10.43 -0.68 19.18
N TYR A 39 -10.52 -0.86 20.48
CA TYR A 39 -10.99 0.15 21.43
C TYR A 39 -10.47 -0.14 22.84
N PHE A 40 -10.42 0.88 23.68
CA PHE A 40 -10.17 0.71 25.12
C PHE A 40 -11.51 0.61 25.85
N ASP A 41 -11.65 -0.38 26.73
CA ASP A 41 -12.83 -0.50 27.59
C ASP A 41 -12.77 0.46 28.78
N ASN A 42 -13.78 0.39 29.66
CA ASN A 42 -13.86 1.22 30.86
C ASN A 42 -12.74 0.92 31.88
N HIS A 43 -11.99 -0.17 31.72
CA HIS A 43 -10.83 -0.54 32.55
C HIS A 43 -9.50 -0.21 31.87
N ASN A 44 -9.53 0.51 30.75
CA ASN A 44 -8.38 0.85 29.92
C ASN A 44 -7.65 -0.40 29.38
N VAL A 45 -8.37 -1.49 29.18
CA VAL A 45 -7.90 -2.70 28.49
C VAL A 45 -8.23 -2.56 27.01
N PHE A 46 -7.21 -2.75 26.16
CA PHE A 46 -7.43 -2.74 24.73
C PHE A 46 -8.10 -4.04 24.28
N ASN A 47 -9.21 -3.89 23.61
CA ASN A 47 -10.00 -4.96 23.02
C ASN A 47 -10.09 -4.74 21.51
N HIS A 48 -10.21 -5.83 20.77
CA HIS A 48 -10.31 -5.80 19.33
C HIS A 48 -11.26 -6.87 18.84
N LYS A 49 -11.75 -6.69 17.61
CA LYS A 49 -12.64 -7.63 16.96
C LYS A 49 -12.44 -7.58 15.46
N THR A 50 -12.14 -8.74 14.88
CA THR A 50 -12.03 -8.93 13.43
C THR A 50 -13.31 -9.56 12.90
N THR A 51 -13.92 -8.92 11.91
CA THR A 51 -15.11 -9.40 11.22
C THR A 51 -14.79 -9.62 9.75
N ILE A 52 -14.91 -10.87 9.31
CA ILE A 52 -14.75 -11.27 7.90
C ILE A 52 -16.12 -11.63 7.33
N VAL A 53 -16.38 -11.23 6.09
CA VAL A 53 -17.60 -11.59 5.36
C VAL A 53 -17.63 -13.09 5.12
N ASP A 54 -18.76 -13.69 5.47
CA ASP A 54 -19.05 -15.04 5.02
C ASP A 54 -19.38 -15.00 3.52
N PHE A 55 -18.44 -15.44 2.70
CA PHE A 55 -18.59 -15.43 1.26
C PHE A 55 -19.65 -16.42 0.76
N ARG A 56 -20.07 -17.42 1.57
CA ARG A 56 -20.91 -18.58 1.17
C ARG A 56 -22.21 -18.24 0.45
N GLN A 57 -22.76 -17.05 0.66
CA GLN A 57 -24.11 -16.69 0.22
C GLN A 57 -24.20 -15.91 -1.12
N ASN A 58 -23.44 -16.28 -2.16
CA ASN A 58 -23.50 -15.66 -3.51
C ASN A 58 -23.70 -14.12 -3.50
N LYS A 59 -22.84 -13.42 -2.76
CA LYS A 59 -23.09 -12.01 -2.42
C LYS A 59 -22.71 -11.07 -3.57
N THR A 60 -23.58 -10.09 -3.88
CA THR A 60 -23.23 -8.91 -4.69
C THR A 60 -22.44 -7.92 -3.84
N TYR A 61 -21.85 -6.89 -4.46
CA TYR A 61 -21.17 -5.82 -3.72
C TYR A 61 -22.09 -5.21 -2.65
N GLU A 62 -23.33 -4.90 -3.02
CA GLU A 62 -24.31 -4.25 -2.15
C GLU A 62 -24.64 -5.14 -0.95
N LYS A 63 -24.74 -6.46 -1.16
CA LYS A 63 -24.97 -7.42 -0.09
C LYS A 63 -23.76 -7.51 0.85
N ILE A 64 -22.54 -7.58 0.31
CA ILE A 64 -21.30 -7.59 1.09
C ILE A 64 -21.20 -6.31 1.94
N ALA A 65 -21.39 -5.15 1.33
CA ALA A 65 -21.35 -3.85 1.99
C ALA A 65 -22.43 -3.73 3.09
N SER A 66 -23.66 -4.15 2.79
CA SER A 66 -24.77 -4.14 3.76
C SER A 66 -24.50 -5.06 4.94
N ASP A 67 -23.98 -6.26 4.70
CA ASP A 67 -23.67 -7.21 5.77
C ASP A 67 -22.55 -6.69 6.68
N LEU A 68 -21.50 -6.09 6.10
CA LEU A 68 -20.42 -5.46 6.86
C LEU A 68 -20.94 -4.27 7.68
N LYS A 69 -21.78 -3.43 7.08
CA LYS A 69 -22.42 -2.29 7.76
C LYS A 69 -23.21 -2.73 8.98
N GLU A 70 -24.11 -3.70 8.84
CA GLU A 70 -24.92 -4.15 9.98
C GLU A 70 -24.06 -4.81 11.06
N LYS A 71 -23.07 -5.64 10.70
CA LYS A 71 -22.15 -6.21 11.68
C LYS A 71 -21.34 -5.13 12.42
N LEU A 72 -20.83 -4.13 11.71
CA LEU A 72 -20.06 -3.05 12.32
C LEU A 72 -20.93 -2.21 13.27
N LYS A 73 -22.19 -1.99 12.89
CA LYS A 73 -23.18 -1.35 13.75
C LYS A 73 -23.45 -2.18 15.02
N ASP A 74 -23.62 -3.50 14.89
CA ASP A 74 -23.80 -4.39 16.05
C ASP A 74 -22.57 -4.39 16.96
N ASP A 75 -21.38 -4.42 16.37
CA ASP A 75 -20.11 -4.37 17.09
C ASP A 75 -19.95 -3.05 17.85
N ILE A 76 -20.23 -1.91 17.22
CA ILE A 76 -20.21 -0.60 17.89
C ILE A 76 -21.27 -0.52 18.99
N PHE A 77 -22.48 -1.00 18.73
CA PHE A 77 -23.55 -1.02 19.73
C PHE A 77 -23.16 -1.86 20.96
N SER A 78 -22.45 -2.97 20.76
CA SER A 78 -21.96 -3.80 21.86
C SER A 78 -20.95 -3.09 22.76
N ILE A 79 -20.20 -2.13 22.21
CA ILE A 79 -19.18 -1.33 22.92
C ILE A 79 -19.84 -0.18 23.68
N MET A 80 -20.70 0.58 23.02
CA MET A 80 -21.23 1.85 23.54
C MET A 80 -22.62 1.75 24.18
N GLN A 81 -23.31 0.61 24.01
CA GLN A 81 -24.73 0.41 24.36
C GLN A 81 -25.68 1.45 23.73
N SER A 82 -25.20 2.19 22.74
CA SER A 82 -25.92 3.20 21.97
C SER A 82 -25.23 3.41 20.63
N LEU A 83 -26.00 3.74 19.60
CA LEU A 83 -25.49 4.06 18.27
C LEU A 83 -25.56 5.55 18.05
N ASP A 84 -24.50 6.23 18.47
CA ASP A 84 -24.34 7.66 18.25
C ASP A 84 -22.98 7.92 17.61
N PHE A 85 -22.97 7.91 16.27
CA PHE A 85 -21.76 8.08 15.48
C PHE A 85 -21.13 9.47 15.62
N GLU A 86 -21.85 10.48 16.11
CA GLU A 86 -21.26 11.80 16.42
C GLU A 86 -20.33 11.74 17.64
N LYS A 87 -20.47 10.70 18.47
CA LYS A 87 -19.60 10.44 19.62
C LYS A 87 -18.47 9.46 19.30
N ILE A 88 -18.27 9.11 18.03
CA ILE A 88 -17.23 8.18 17.61
C ILE A 88 -16.23 8.90 16.72
N ASN A 89 -14.96 8.71 17.00
CA ASN A 89 -13.88 9.07 16.11
C ASN A 89 -13.15 7.81 15.66
N PHE A 90 -13.24 7.48 14.38
CA PHE A 90 -12.52 6.35 13.82
C PHE A 90 -11.07 6.72 13.58
N LEU A 91 -10.15 5.95 14.13
CA LEU A 91 -8.70 6.13 14.01
C LEU A 91 -8.12 5.09 13.05
N ALA A 92 -7.48 5.54 11.98
CA ALA A 92 -6.90 4.64 10.98
C ALA A 92 -5.53 5.10 10.48
N PHE A 93 -4.84 4.24 9.74
CA PHE A 93 -3.58 4.57 9.08
C PHE A 93 -3.83 4.91 7.61
N ALA A 94 -3.52 6.15 7.18
CA ALA A 94 -3.79 6.63 5.83
C ALA A 94 -5.27 6.38 5.39
N PRO A 95 -6.23 7.07 6.04
CA PRO A 95 -7.64 6.66 6.18
C PRO A 95 -8.51 6.76 4.90
N ASN A 96 -7.93 6.77 3.71
CA ASN A 96 -8.67 7.02 2.47
C ASN A 96 -9.71 5.92 2.18
N LEU A 97 -9.37 4.66 2.44
CA LEU A 97 -10.29 3.54 2.27
C LEU A 97 -11.39 3.58 3.33
N GLU A 98 -11.00 3.74 4.59
CA GLU A 98 -11.86 3.77 5.78
C GLU A 98 -12.87 4.91 5.66
N LYS A 99 -12.39 6.11 5.31
CA LYS A 99 -13.25 7.28 5.09
C LYS A 99 -14.26 7.03 3.97
N THR A 100 -13.84 6.40 2.88
CA THR A 100 -14.74 6.08 1.76
C THR A 100 -15.82 5.09 2.20
N LEU A 101 -15.42 3.99 2.84
CA LEU A 101 -16.31 2.90 3.23
C LEU A 101 -17.26 3.30 4.36
N LEU A 102 -16.76 3.95 5.42
CA LEU A 102 -17.57 4.43 6.53
C LEU A 102 -18.56 5.51 6.07
N SER A 103 -18.15 6.38 5.14
CA SER A 103 -19.08 7.36 4.54
C SER A 103 -20.18 6.69 3.71
N GLU A 104 -19.85 5.62 2.99
CA GLU A 104 -20.84 4.82 2.25
C GLU A 104 -21.78 4.07 3.20
N PHE A 105 -21.28 3.59 4.33
CA PHE A 105 -22.07 2.83 5.30
C PHE A 105 -23.02 3.72 6.11
N PHE A 106 -22.52 4.82 6.66
CA PHE A 106 -23.24 5.60 7.68
C PHE A 106 -23.48 7.07 7.30
N GLY A 107 -22.97 7.51 6.14
CA GLY A 107 -23.12 8.88 5.64
C GLY A 107 -21.86 9.73 5.80
N PRO A 108 -21.81 10.92 5.16
CA PRO A 108 -20.59 11.71 4.99
C PRO A 108 -20.05 12.36 6.27
N ASN A 109 -20.83 12.38 7.35
CA ASN A 109 -20.50 13.10 8.58
C ASN A 109 -19.70 12.25 9.59
N ILE A 110 -19.31 11.02 9.22
CA ILE A 110 -18.51 10.17 10.10
C ILE A 110 -17.12 10.77 10.30
N SER A 111 -16.71 10.90 11.57
CA SER A 111 -15.37 11.34 11.93
C SER A 111 -14.37 10.21 11.70
N VAL A 112 -13.42 10.42 10.77
CA VAL A 112 -12.31 9.51 10.52
C VAL A 112 -11.02 10.31 10.51
N SER A 113 -10.12 9.98 11.43
CA SER A 113 -8.85 10.65 11.65
C SER A 113 -7.68 9.73 11.35
N SER A 114 -6.59 10.29 10.81
CA SER A 114 -5.35 9.54 10.66
C SER A 114 -4.58 9.56 11.98
N ILE A 115 -4.13 8.40 12.44
CA ILE A 115 -3.23 8.28 13.61
C ILE A 115 -1.85 8.87 13.29
N PHE A 116 -1.48 8.92 12.01
CA PHE A 116 -0.18 9.42 11.59
C PHE A 116 -0.29 10.35 10.37
N HIS A 117 0.41 11.47 10.39
CA HIS A 117 0.24 12.57 9.42
C HIS A 117 1.06 12.41 8.12
N SER A 118 1.41 11.20 7.70
CA SER A 118 2.15 10.96 6.46
C SER A 118 1.75 9.65 5.79
N GLU A 119 1.45 9.72 4.49
CA GLU A 119 1.23 8.56 3.63
C GLU A 119 2.53 8.03 3.00
N GLU A 120 3.67 8.68 3.24
CA GLU A 120 4.92 8.32 2.57
C GLU A 120 5.45 6.97 3.06
N VAL A 121 5.26 6.65 4.34
CA VAL A 121 5.78 5.44 4.99
C VAL A 121 4.63 4.50 5.28
N SER A 122 4.81 3.18 5.12
CA SER A 122 3.77 2.20 5.43
C SER A 122 3.70 1.91 6.94
N LEU A 123 2.53 1.46 7.41
CA LEU A 123 2.32 1.02 8.79
C LEU A 123 3.35 -0.03 9.22
N LEU A 124 3.54 -1.05 8.37
CA LEU A 124 4.55 -2.11 8.55
C LEU A 124 5.96 -1.53 8.76
N ALA A 125 6.36 -0.53 7.98
CA ALA A 125 7.70 0.04 8.08
C ALA A 125 7.92 0.80 9.41
N LEU A 126 6.89 1.46 9.93
CA LEU A 126 6.94 2.18 11.22
C LEU A 126 6.96 1.23 12.43
N THR A 127 6.42 0.02 12.27
CA THR A 127 6.15 -0.91 13.37
C THR A 127 6.99 -2.19 13.35
N LYS A 128 7.76 -2.44 12.27
CA LYS A 128 8.58 -3.66 12.06
C LYS A 128 9.50 -4.09 13.21
N HIS A 129 9.86 -3.18 14.12
CA HIS A 129 10.74 -3.50 15.23
C HIS A 129 10.00 -4.27 16.33
N GLU A 130 8.72 -3.96 16.56
CA GLU A 130 7.90 -4.65 17.56
C GLU A 130 7.11 -5.80 16.94
N PHE A 131 6.69 -5.62 15.69
CA PHE A 131 5.86 -6.58 15.00
C PHE A 131 6.65 -7.25 13.87
N LYS A 132 7.21 -8.43 14.19
CA LYS A 132 8.14 -9.20 13.33
C LYS A 132 7.50 -10.40 12.65
N LYS A 133 6.21 -10.62 12.88
CA LYS A 133 5.49 -11.78 12.33
C LYS A 133 5.46 -11.70 10.81
N SER A 134 5.65 -12.85 10.17
CA SER A 134 5.42 -13.01 8.74
C SER A 134 4.02 -13.57 8.53
N TYR A 135 3.27 -13.00 7.60
CA TYR A 135 1.90 -13.41 7.29
C TYR A 135 1.84 -14.29 6.05
N PHE A 136 0.68 -14.91 5.85
CA PHE A 136 0.30 -15.56 4.59
C PHE A 136 1.26 -16.67 4.13
N SER A 137 1.80 -17.46 5.05
CA SER A 137 2.72 -18.57 4.74
C SER A 137 2.09 -19.62 3.79
N PHE A 138 0.83 -19.99 4.04
CA PHE A 138 0.09 -20.93 3.21
C PHE A 138 -0.25 -20.30 1.87
N LEU A 139 -0.77 -19.06 1.86
CA LEU A 139 -1.08 -18.37 0.61
C LEU A 139 0.16 -18.12 -0.26
N LYS A 140 1.30 -17.74 0.34
CA LYS A 140 2.59 -17.60 -0.37
C LYS A 140 3.00 -18.92 -1.03
N THR A 141 2.75 -20.05 -0.36
CA THR A 141 3.00 -21.38 -0.93
C THR A 141 2.08 -21.68 -2.12
N LEU A 142 0.79 -21.31 -2.05
CA LEU A 142 -0.13 -21.45 -3.19
C LEU A 142 0.29 -20.57 -4.37
N VAL A 143 0.63 -19.30 -4.10
CA VAL A 143 1.08 -18.35 -5.12
C VAL A 143 2.34 -18.86 -5.82
N ALA A 144 3.32 -19.36 -5.09
CA ALA A 144 4.58 -19.86 -5.65
C ALA A 144 4.42 -21.11 -6.52
N LYS A 145 3.32 -21.86 -6.38
CA LYS A 145 3.02 -23.01 -7.25
C LYS A 145 2.44 -22.60 -8.60
N GLU A 146 1.66 -21.53 -8.62
CA GLU A 146 0.88 -21.10 -9.80
C GLU A 146 1.53 -19.95 -10.58
N TYR A 147 2.40 -19.17 -9.95
CA TYR A 147 3.01 -17.98 -10.54
C TYR A 147 4.53 -18.03 -10.52
N SER A 148 5.15 -17.57 -11.61
CA SER A 148 6.59 -17.33 -11.65
C SER A 148 7.00 -16.15 -10.76
N GLU A 149 8.27 -16.09 -10.34
CA GLU A 149 8.79 -14.96 -9.55
C GLU A 149 8.56 -13.59 -10.23
N MET A 150 8.64 -13.55 -11.56
CA MET A 150 8.39 -12.33 -12.33
C MET A 150 6.93 -11.89 -12.21
N GLU A 151 5.98 -12.83 -12.27
CA GLU A 151 4.56 -12.56 -12.10
C GLU A 151 4.23 -12.15 -10.66
N ILE A 152 4.81 -12.82 -9.67
CA ILE A 152 4.66 -12.46 -8.25
C ILE A 152 5.05 -11.00 -8.04
N LYS A 153 6.22 -10.58 -8.53
CA LYS A 153 6.67 -9.18 -8.44
C LYS A 153 5.77 -8.23 -9.23
N LYS A 154 5.34 -8.62 -10.43
CA LYS A 154 4.45 -7.81 -11.30
C LYS A 154 3.10 -7.54 -10.64
N TYR A 155 2.54 -8.53 -9.95
CA TYR A 155 1.26 -8.43 -9.24
C TYR A 155 1.40 -7.95 -7.79
N GLY A 156 2.63 -7.78 -7.30
CA GLY A 156 2.93 -7.40 -5.92
C GLY A 156 2.57 -8.46 -4.89
N LEU A 157 2.48 -9.74 -5.30
CA LEU A 157 2.12 -10.87 -4.41
C LEU A 157 3.23 -11.25 -3.42
N ASP A 158 4.31 -10.47 -3.36
CA ASP A 158 5.34 -10.49 -2.33
C ASP A 158 5.03 -9.52 -1.16
N GLN A 159 3.98 -8.70 -1.28
CA GLN A 159 3.56 -7.75 -0.25
C GLN A 159 2.32 -8.24 0.50
N ASP A 160 2.35 -8.17 1.84
CA ASP A 160 1.27 -8.74 2.67
C ASP A 160 -0.10 -8.08 2.39
N GLY A 161 -0.17 -6.76 2.18
CA GLY A 161 -1.45 -6.11 1.83
C GLY A 161 -2.01 -6.50 0.45
N ALA A 162 -1.14 -6.85 -0.50
CA ALA A 162 -1.58 -7.38 -1.80
C ALA A 162 -2.04 -8.84 -1.66
N LEU A 163 -1.37 -9.63 -0.81
CA LEU A 163 -1.77 -10.99 -0.45
C LEU A 163 -3.10 -11.02 0.30
N ALA A 164 -3.35 -10.09 1.22
CA ALA A 164 -4.65 -9.94 1.88
C ALA A 164 -5.77 -9.68 0.86
N SER A 165 -5.56 -8.73 -0.06
CA SER A 165 -6.48 -8.48 -1.17
C SER A 165 -6.67 -9.70 -2.08
N PHE A 166 -5.62 -10.48 -2.33
CA PHE A 166 -5.69 -11.69 -3.16
C PHE A 166 -6.39 -12.84 -2.43
N CYS A 167 -6.20 -12.97 -1.12
CA CYS A 167 -6.91 -13.90 -0.26
C CYS A 167 -8.43 -13.68 -0.34
N GLY A 168 -8.89 -12.43 -0.13
CA GLY A 168 -10.30 -12.08 -0.25
C GLY A 168 -10.86 -12.38 -1.64
N PHE A 169 -10.05 -12.18 -2.69
CA PHE A 169 -10.42 -12.54 -4.05
C PHE A 169 -10.59 -14.05 -4.25
N LEU A 170 -9.63 -14.87 -3.79
CA LEU A 170 -9.71 -16.34 -3.89
C LEU A 170 -10.95 -16.87 -3.16
N LEU A 171 -11.22 -16.40 -1.94
CA LEU A 171 -12.39 -16.77 -1.16
C LEU A 171 -13.69 -16.42 -1.89
N LEU A 172 -13.75 -15.24 -2.52
CA LEU A 172 -14.91 -14.78 -3.29
C LEU A 172 -15.17 -15.66 -4.52
N ILE A 173 -14.15 -15.91 -5.35
CA ILE A 173 -14.32 -16.65 -6.61
C ILE A 173 -14.57 -18.14 -6.37
N ASN A 174 -13.95 -18.72 -5.34
CA ASN A 174 -14.18 -20.10 -4.95
C ASN A 174 -15.64 -20.30 -4.54
N ASN A 175 -16.20 -19.34 -3.80
CA ASN A 175 -17.60 -19.47 -3.39
C ASN A 175 -18.61 -19.27 -4.53
N TRP A 176 -18.31 -18.40 -5.50
CA TRP A 176 -19.17 -18.28 -6.68
C TRP A 176 -19.17 -19.51 -7.59
N LYS A 177 -18.42 -20.57 -7.22
CA LYS A 177 -18.25 -21.79 -8.00
C LYS A 177 -17.81 -21.51 -9.43
N ILE A 178 -17.15 -20.38 -9.66
CA ILE A 178 -16.50 -20.11 -10.95
C ILE A 178 -15.40 -21.15 -11.15
N THR A 179 -14.72 -21.50 -10.05
CA THR A 179 -13.65 -22.49 -9.99
C THR A 179 -13.61 -23.10 -8.58
N ASN A 180 -13.44 -24.43 -8.47
CA ASN A 180 -13.19 -25.09 -7.17
C ASN A 180 -11.67 -25.09 -6.88
N LEU A 181 -11.11 -23.90 -6.64
CA LEU A 181 -9.66 -23.74 -6.45
C LEU A 181 -9.21 -24.10 -5.04
N LEU A 182 -10.11 -24.01 -4.06
CA LEU A 182 -9.79 -24.18 -2.66
C LEU A 182 -10.73 -25.20 -2.03
N THR A 183 -10.15 -26.21 -1.38
CA THR A 183 -10.86 -27.10 -0.47
C THR A 183 -11.39 -26.31 0.75
N PHE A 184 -12.28 -26.93 1.53
CA PHE A 184 -12.78 -26.32 2.76
C PHE A 184 -11.65 -26.05 3.78
N GLU A 185 -10.70 -26.98 3.91
CA GLU A 185 -9.57 -26.83 4.83
C GLU A 185 -8.66 -25.66 4.42
N GLU A 186 -8.39 -25.50 3.13
CA GLU A 186 -7.58 -24.40 2.61
C GLU A 186 -8.27 -23.05 2.79
N GLN A 187 -9.58 -22.98 2.61
CA GLN A 187 -10.36 -21.77 2.92
C GLN A 187 -10.23 -21.38 4.40
N GLN A 188 -10.31 -22.36 5.31
CA GLN A 188 -10.16 -22.08 6.74
C GLN A 188 -8.74 -21.60 7.09
N LYS A 189 -7.71 -22.19 6.48
CA LYS A 189 -6.32 -21.70 6.64
C LYS A 189 -6.17 -20.26 6.18
N LEU A 190 -6.71 -19.92 5.01
CA LEU A 190 -6.69 -18.57 4.48
C LEU A 190 -7.43 -17.56 5.36
N LEU A 191 -8.60 -17.95 5.88
CA LEU A 191 -9.37 -17.13 6.82
C LEU A 191 -8.60 -16.88 8.13
N ASN A 192 -7.89 -17.87 8.65
CA ASN A 192 -7.07 -17.71 9.84
C ASN A 192 -5.87 -16.78 9.58
N GLU A 193 -5.12 -16.97 8.48
CA GLU A 193 -4.00 -16.10 8.14
C GLU A 193 -4.44 -14.64 7.92
N LEU A 194 -5.60 -14.45 7.29
CA LEU A 194 -6.20 -13.13 7.11
C LEU A 194 -6.62 -12.51 8.45
N ALA A 195 -7.30 -13.27 9.33
CA ALA A 195 -7.72 -12.77 10.62
C ALA A 195 -6.53 -12.32 11.48
N GLU A 196 -5.46 -13.11 11.51
CA GLU A 196 -4.22 -12.78 12.20
C GLU A 196 -3.54 -11.52 11.65
N TYR A 197 -3.52 -11.36 10.32
CA TYR A 197 -2.98 -10.18 9.65
C TYR A 197 -3.77 -8.92 10.01
N SER A 198 -5.09 -8.95 9.85
CA SER A 198 -5.95 -7.79 10.09
C SER A 198 -6.07 -7.45 11.58
N GLU A 199 -5.92 -8.42 12.48
CA GLU A 199 -5.77 -8.18 13.92
C GLU A 199 -4.50 -7.37 14.22
N ASP A 200 -3.37 -7.81 13.65
CA ASP A 200 -2.08 -7.18 13.90
C ASP A 200 -2.01 -5.74 13.37
N ASP A 201 -2.69 -5.44 12.26
CA ASP A 201 -2.78 -4.06 11.75
C ASP A 201 -3.44 -3.12 12.77
N VAL A 202 -4.51 -3.52 13.44
CA VAL A 202 -5.13 -2.70 14.51
C VAL A 202 -4.25 -2.62 15.77
N LEU A 203 -3.53 -3.68 16.13
CA LEU A 203 -2.54 -3.61 17.22
C LEU A 203 -1.38 -2.66 16.88
N ARG A 204 -0.97 -2.59 15.62
CA ARG A 204 -0.01 -1.59 15.14
C ARG A 204 -0.58 -0.18 15.21
N LEU A 205 -1.86 0.02 14.89
CA LEU A 205 -2.53 1.31 15.06
C LEU A 205 -2.51 1.77 16.53
N GLN A 206 -2.83 0.86 17.45
CA GLN A 206 -2.75 1.11 18.89
C GLN A 206 -1.32 1.48 19.30
N PHE A 207 -0.32 0.71 18.87
CA PHE A 207 1.09 0.99 19.16
C PHE A 207 1.50 2.39 18.67
N LEU A 208 1.05 2.79 17.48
CA LEU A 208 1.32 4.11 16.94
C LEU A 208 0.80 5.23 17.85
N SER A 209 -0.41 5.05 18.38
CA SER A 209 -1.07 5.98 19.28
C SER A 209 -0.39 6.07 20.65
N LEU A 210 0.04 4.92 21.20
CA LEU A 210 0.67 4.85 22.53
C LEU A 210 2.14 5.28 22.54
N HIS A 211 2.83 5.24 21.40
CA HIS A 211 4.28 5.51 21.33
C HIS A 211 4.67 6.53 20.24
N PRO A 212 4.09 7.74 20.23
CA PRO A 212 4.27 8.70 19.15
C PRO A 212 5.74 9.13 18.98
N GLU A 213 6.51 9.26 20.07
CA GLU A 213 7.92 9.64 20.00
C GLU A 213 8.79 8.62 19.25
N ILE A 214 8.59 7.33 19.55
CA ILE A 214 9.31 6.23 18.90
C ILE A 214 8.96 6.19 17.41
N VAL A 215 7.67 6.33 17.08
CA VAL A 215 7.18 6.32 15.70
C VAL A 215 7.75 7.51 14.92
N ASN A 216 7.72 8.71 15.48
CA ASN A 216 8.25 9.91 14.84
C ASN A 216 9.75 9.80 14.57
N ASN A 217 10.52 9.24 15.50
CA ASN A 217 11.95 8.99 15.29
C ASN A 217 12.16 8.02 14.12
N ARG A 218 11.44 6.89 14.10
CA ARG A 218 11.52 5.90 13.01
C ARG A 218 11.14 6.50 11.66
N PHE A 219 10.07 7.28 11.61
CA PHE A 219 9.64 7.99 10.41
C PHE A 219 10.78 8.86 9.86
N ASN A 220 11.37 9.71 10.69
CA ASN A 220 12.47 10.60 10.29
C ASN A 220 13.69 9.82 9.77
N GLN A 221 14.03 8.69 10.41
CA GLN A 221 15.10 7.82 9.93
C GLN A 221 14.77 7.21 8.56
N ILE A 222 13.55 6.71 8.36
CA ILE A 222 13.11 6.12 7.09
C ILE A 222 13.13 7.15 5.97
N VAL A 223 12.60 8.34 6.20
CA VAL A 223 12.59 9.44 5.22
C VAL A 223 14.01 9.83 4.83
N LYS A 224 14.90 10.02 5.82
CA LYS A 224 16.32 10.33 5.58
C LYS A 224 17.04 9.24 4.78
N LEU A 225 16.78 7.97 5.07
CA LEU A 225 17.37 6.86 4.32
C LEU A 225 16.85 6.81 2.88
N ARG A 226 15.56 7.07 2.67
CA ARG A 226 14.95 7.10 1.33
C ARG A 226 15.46 8.28 0.50
N SER A 227 15.59 9.47 1.10
CA SER A 227 16.15 10.63 0.40
C SER A 227 17.61 10.38 0.00
N PHE A 228 18.40 9.79 0.89
CA PHE A 228 19.78 9.39 0.59
C PHE A 228 19.86 8.37 -0.54
N LYS A 229 19.07 7.28 -0.48
CA LYS A 229 19.02 6.28 -1.56
C LYS A 229 18.62 6.90 -2.89
N ARG A 230 17.62 7.79 -2.90
CA ARG A 230 17.20 8.50 -4.12
C ARG A 230 18.33 9.35 -4.68
N SER A 231 19.06 10.08 -3.83
CA SER A 231 20.21 10.89 -4.26
C SER A 231 21.31 10.02 -4.87
N VAL A 232 21.65 8.89 -4.24
CA VAL A 232 22.63 7.94 -4.77
C VAL A 232 22.18 7.37 -6.11
N THR A 233 20.92 6.95 -6.24
CA THR A 233 20.38 6.41 -7.50
C THR A 233 20.44 7.44 -8.63
N LEU A 234 20.05 8.69 -8.36
CA LEU A 234 20.11 9.77 -9.35
C LEU A 234 21.56 10.02 -9.80
N HIS A 235 22.50 10.08 -8.85
CA HIS A 235 23.91 10.27 -9.16
C HIS A 235 24.49 9.10 -9.98
N SER A 236 24.15 7.85 -9.64
CA SER A 236 24.53 6.68 -10.43
C SER A 236 23.99 6.74 -11.85
N LEU A 237 22.76 7.25 -12.04
CA LEU A 237 22.14 7.41 -13.35
C LEU A 237 22.86 8.50 -14.18
N GLU A 238 23.25 9.61 -13.54
CA GLU A 238 24.05 10.66 -14.15
C GLU A 238 25.41 10.12 -14.61
N LEU A 239 26.12 9.38 -13.75
CA LEU A 239 27.41 8.76 -14.09
C LEU A 239 27.27 7.72 -15.21
N PHE A 240 26.21 6.91 -15.19
CA PHE A 240 25.95 5.96 -16.26
C PHE A 240 25.69 6.67 -17.60
N ASN A 241 24.85 7.72 -17.59
CA ASN A 241 24.58 8.51 -18.80
C ASN A 241 25.84 9.22 -19.30
N LEU A 242 26.69 9.72 -18.41
CA LEU A 242 27.99 10.28 -18.76
C LEU A 242 28.86 9.22 -19.43
N ALA A 243 29.01 8.04 -18.83
CA ALA A 243 29.80 6.95 -19.40
C ALA A 243 29.28 6.51 -20.78
N GLN A 244 27.96 6.40 -20.96
CA GLN A 244 27.35 6.10 -22.27
C GLN A 244 27.62 7.19 -23.31
N ASN A 245 27.58 8.45 -22.90
CA ASN A 245 27.93 9.55 -23.80
C ASN A 245 29.41 9.58 -24.14
N LEU A 246 30.30 9.28 -23.19
CA LEU A 246 31.74 9.18 -23.44
C LEU A 246 32.07 8.03 -24.40
N LYS A 247 31.39 6.87 -24.30
CA LYS A 247 31.56 5.77 -25.26
C LYS A 247 31.32 6.17 -26.72
N LYS A 248 30.46 7.16 -26.99
CA LYS A 248 30.20 7.65 -28.35
C LYS A 248 31.39 8.36 -28.99
N TYR A 249 32.34 8.82 -28.18
CA TYR A 249 33.53 9.52 -28.65
C TYR A 249 34.72 8.56 -28.90
N ASN A 250 34.51 7.24 -28.81
CA ASN A 250 35.50 6.22 -29.12
C ASN A 250 36.87 6.46 -28.44
N PHE A 251 36.83 6.81 -27.15
CA PHE A 251 38.03 7.09 -26.37
C PHE A 251 38.81 5.81 -26.06
N ASP A 252 40.14 5.94 -25.92
CA ASP A 252 41.00 4.89 -25.41
C ASP A 252 40.70 4.66 -23.92
N ASP A 253 40.41 3.42 -23.53
CA ASP A 253 40.12 3.03 -22.14
C ASP A 253 41.31 3.31 -21.18
N ASN A 254 42.51 3.55 -21.72
CA ASN A 254 43.71 3.92 -20.96
C ASN A 254 43.91 5.43 -20.77
N MET A 255 43.06 6.28 -21.37
CA MET A 255 43.18 7.73 -21.19
C MET A 255 42.88 8.16 -19.75
N THR A 256 43.68 9.09 -19.24
CA THR A 256 43.41 9.74 -17.97
C THR A 256 42.25 10.74 -18.09
N ILE A 257 41.58 11.05 -16.98
CA ILE A 257 40.50 12.05 -16.92
C ILE A 257 40.96 13.41 -17.49
N GLY A 258 42.23 13.78 -17.27
CA GLY A 258 42.81 15.03 -17.77
C GLY A 258 42.94 15.08 -19.30
N GLU A 259 43.28 13.96 -19.92
CA GLU A 259 43.39 13.83 -21.38
C GLU A 259 42.02 13.83 -22.05
N LEU A 260 41.07 13.10 -21.46
CA LEU A 260 39.67 13.09 -21.88
C LEU A 260 39.08 14.51 -21.91
N LYS A 261 39.34 15.31 -20.86
CA LYS A 261 38.86 16.69 -20.76
C LYS A 261 39.40 17.57 -21.88
N LYS A 262 40.71 17.46 -22.18
CA LYS A 262 41.33 18.20 -23.29
C LYS A 262 40.76 17.81 -24.65
N SER A 263 40.51 16.52 -24.87
CA SER A 263 39.90 16.03 -26.11
C SER A 263 38.50 16.62 -26.31
N ILE A 264 37.66 16.61 -25.26
CA ILE A 264 36.31 17.18 -25.32
C ILE A 264 36.35 18.70 -25.54
N GLU A 265 37.26 19.41 -24.87
CA GLU A 265 37.42 20.87 -25.04
C GLU A 265 37.83 21.24 -26.47
N SER A 266 38.72 20.44 -27.10
CA SER A 266 39.11 20.61 -28.50
C SER A 266 37.91 20.41 -29.45
N ASP A 267 37.17 19.31 -29.27
CA ASP A 267 35.97 18.97 -30.05
C ASP A 267 34.90 20.08 -29.97
N ILE A 268 34.66 20.61 -28.77
CA ILE A 268 33.70 21.71 -28.56
C ILE A 268 34.15 22.97 -29.32
N LYS A 269 35.45 23.28 -29.27
CA LYS A 269 35.99 24.46 -29.96
C LYS A 269 35.82 24.34 -31.46
N GLU A 270 36.13 23.18 -32.03
CA GLU A 270 35.96 22.90 -33.46
C GLU A 270 34.50 22.99 -33.89
N LYS A 271 33.57 22.38 -33.14
CA LYS A 271 32.12 22.46 -33.45
C LYS A 271 31.58 23.89 -33.39
N LYS A 272 32.01 24.70 -32.41
CA LYS A 272 31.63 26.13 -32.33
C LYS A 272 32.17 26.94 -33.51
N GLU A 273 33.35 26.59 -34.01
CA GLU A 273 33.95 27.25 -35.16
C GLU A 273 33.20 26.90 -36.46
N ILE A 274 32.78 25.64 -36.61
CA ILE A 274 31.89 25.21 -37.69
C ILE A 274 30.53 25.92 -37.62
N GLU A 275 29.93 26.00 -36.42
CA GLU A 275 28.65 26.69 -36.20
C GLU A 275 28.74 28.17 -36.59
N LYS A 276 29.85 28.84 -36.25
CA LYS A 276 30.13 30.21 -36.66
C LYS A 276 30.23 30.35 -38.19
N ILE A 277 30.93 29.45 -38.86
CA ILE A 277 31.05 29.44 -40.34
C ILE A 277 29.69 29.23 -41.00
N ILE A 278 28.86 28.34 -40.46
CA ILE A 278 27.50 28.11 -40.95
C ILE A 278 26.65 29.38 -40.78
N GLN A 279 26.71 30.02 -39.61
CA GLN A 279 25.97 31.24 -39.34
C GLN A 279 26.40 32.41 -40.26
N GLU A 280 27.69 32.54 -40.52
CA GLU A 280 28.24 33.53 -41.46
C GLU A 280 27.80 33.27 -42.91
N ARG A 281 27.65 32.00 -43.31
CA ARG A 281 27.11 31.64 -44.62
C ARG A 281 25.61 31.92 -44.73
N ILE A 282 24.83 31.61 -43.70
CA ILE A 282 23.39 31.92 -43.66
C ILE A 282 23.18 33.44 -43.78
N ASN A 283 23.95 34.23 -43.02
CA ASN A 283 23.86 35.70 -43.04
C ASN A 283 24.34 36.36 -44.35
N LYS A 284 25.00 35.60 -45.25
CA LYS A 284 25.38 36.08 -46.61
C LYS A 284 24.34 35.75 -47.68
N VAL A 285 23.38 34.87 -47.36
CA VAL A 285 22.33 34.40 -48.28
C VAL A 285 20.98 35.09 -48.00
N VAL A 286 20.85 35.74 -46.84
CA VAL A 286 19.75 36.67 -46.49
C VAL A 286 20.18 38.10 -46.82
#